data_AF-A0A9P0FB98-F1
#
_entry.id   AF-A0A9P0FB98-F1
#
_cell.length_a   1.000
_cell.length_b   1.000
_cell.length_c   1.000
_cell.angle_alpha   90.00
_cell.angle_beta   90.00
_cell.angle_gamma   90.00
#
_symmetry.space_group_name_H-M   'P 1'
#
loop_
_entity.id
_entity.type
_entity.pdbx_description
1 polymer ?
#
loop_
_entity_poly.entity_id
_entity_poly.type
_entity_poly.pdbx_seq_one_letter_code
_entity_poly.pdbx_strand_id
1 'polypeptide(L)'
;MSSAEDENDNYEEIENGHISSESNFTDEEDTSDEPNENSEGYFNTDLPVAHRYLGKLNNTSKYTVYDDGEILEILAIHTNTLVFPGFTLPLIMNNHFENTVILSYIQKSKSIALIAADAYYKKIYTHGTILEIFEHNTKNGVLNLKARGRQRFRLVPGSEIKNLAGRLQMIQVQALGERPINSPLMDTQMLTLKSKRGYTSQNFRYFTKLDKYRSFHLAQYPFPKYVYDNYEIARPVEIVLSALSNYEYLPKDPVQLSYWFPQNYQLNHEERLYFMSADSTLERLKLACKLLKRLRHICCKKCGETISNPSKVFSMSKDGIQSNYVNPGGHVYETVTVSEAEHFSLIGSPSKQFSWFPGYAWTIMQCSHCCGHLGWKFSSSHLKPKVFYGLANNGYKIEVAEHPDDFAHFEHEELHGDLGDDSITYTDGFYWRRHNYV
;
A
#
# COMPACT_ATOMS: atom_id res chain seq x y z
N MET A 1 28.71 4.99 -39.50
CA MET A 1 27.37 4.97 -40.12
C MET A 1 26.83 3.57 -40.02
N SER A 2 26.00 3.33 -39.01
CA SER A 2 25.15 2.16 -38.86
C SER A 2 24.03 2.63 -37.92
N SER A 3 22.87 2.84 -38.52
CA SER A 3 21.64 3.33 -37.92
C SER A 3 21.21 2.47 -36.74
N ALA A 4 21.15 3.08 -35.56
CA ALA A 4 20.34 2.59 -34.46
C ALA A 4 18.89 2.97 -34.78
N GLU A 5 18.04 1.97 -34.89
CA GLU A 5 16.60 2.15 -34.91
C GLU A 5 16.19 2.58 -33.50
N ASP A 6 15.79 3.86 -33.37
CA ASP A 6 15.13 4.37 -32.18
C ASP A 6 13.74 3.73 -32.09
N GLU A 7 13.64 2.60 -31.39
CA GLU A 7 12.38 2.12 -30.83
C GLU A 7 11.97 3.12 -29.74
N ASN A 8 11.18 4.10 -30.17
CA ASN A 8 10.53 5.08 -29.30
C ASN A 8 9.38 4.40 -28.55
N ASP A 9 9.72 3.58 -27.56
CA ASP A 9 8.78 3.07 -26.56
C ASP A 9 8.35 4.23 -25.68
N ASN A 10 7.19 4.80 -26.02
CA ASN A 10 6.48 5.77 -25.19
C ASN A 10 5.94 5.05 -23.94
N TYR A 11 6.81 4.78 -22.96
CA TYR A 11 6.41 4.34 -21.63
C TYR A 11 5.64 5.49 -20.97
N GLU A 12 4.31 5.38 -20.93
CA GLU A 12 3.52 6.14 -19.95
C GLU A 12 4.15 5.91 -18.57
N GLU A 13 4.62 6.97 -17.92
CA GLU A 13 5.24 6.88 -16.60
C GLU A 13 4.20 6.35 -15.60
N ILE A 14 4.25 5.05 -15.36
CA ILE A 14 3.48 4.37 -14.32
C ILE A 14 4.03 4.84 -12.96
N GLU A 15 3.47 5.91 -12.41
CA GLU A 15 3.75 6.36 -11.05
C GLU A 15 2.96 5.45 -10.09
N ASN A 16 3.64 4.50 -9.44
CA ASN A 16 3.07 3.59 -8.42
C ASN A 16 1.96 2.64 -8.90
N GLY A 17 1.91 2.28 -10.19
CA GLY A 17 0.83 1.45 -10.74
C GLY A 17 -0.41 2.23 -11.18
N HIS A 18 -0.39 3.57 -11.10
CA HIS A 18 -1.47 4.43 -11.57
C HIS A 18 -1.11 5.06 -12.92
N ILE A 19 -2.05 5.02 -13.86
CA ILE A 19 -2.01 5.83 -15.07
C ILE A 19 -2.52 7.21 -14.66
N SER A 20 -1.67 8.23 -14.71
CA SER A 20 -2.14 9.62 -14.70
C SER A 20 -2.84 9.87 -16.03
N SER A 21 -4.13 9.57 -16.12
CA SER A 21 -4.92 10.07 -17.23
C SER A 21 -5.06 11.59 -17.05
N GLU A 22 -4.13 12.36 -17.60
CA GLU A 22 -4.39 13.74 -18.01
C GLU A 22 -5.37 13.71 -19.19
N SER A 23 -6.58 13.24 -18.97
CA SER A 23 -7.66 13.47 -19.92
C SER A 23 -8.23 14.85 -19.62
N ASN A 24 -7.97 15.79 -20.53
CA ASN A 24 -8.68 17.06 -20.65
C ASN A 24 -10.20 16.77 -20.73
N PHE A 25 -10.88 16.74 -19.60
CA PHE A 25 -12.33 16.60 -19.54
C PHE A 25 -12.98 17.94 -19.84
N THR A 26 -13.61 18.06 -21.01
CA THR A 26 -14.50 19.17 -21.34
C THR A 26 -15.77 19.13 -20.50
N ASP A 27 -16.15 20.30 -20.00
CA ASP A 27 -17.31 20.60 -19.18
C ASP A 27 -18.63 20.34 -19.94
N GLU A 28 -19.37 19.27 -19.59
CA GLU A 28 -20.84 19.26 -19.71
C GLU A 28 -21.49 18.50 -18.54
N GLU A 29 -22.70 18.94 -18.20
CA GLU A 29 -23.53 18.52 -17.08
C GLU A 29 -23.88 17.02 -17.15
N ASP A 30 -23.70 16.33 -16.01
CA ASP A 30 -24.43 15.16 -15.50
C ASP A 30 -25.18 14.23 -16.49
N THR A 31 -24.52 13.80 -17.57
CA THR A 31 -24.73 12.51 -18.25
C THR A 31 -23.45 12.19 -19.04
N SER A 32 -22.45 11.55 -18.44
CA SER A 32 -21.29 11.06 -19.19
C SER A 32 -21.23 9.53 -19.18
N ASP A 33 -21.70 9.01 -20.31
CA ASP A 33 -21.60 7.66 -20.86
C ASP A 33 -20.16 7.14 -20.92
N GLU A 34 -19.57 6.79 -19.79
CA GLU A 34 -18.54 5.75 -19.80
C GLU A 34 -19.18 4.41 -19.48
N PRO A 35 -18.99 3.38 -20.33
CA PRO A 35 -19.57 2.09 -20.07
C PRO A 35 -18.98 1.54 -18.76
N ASN A 36 -19.87 1.15 -17.83
CA ASN A 36 -19.49 0.46 -16.59
C ASN A 36 -18.80 -0.89 -16.85
N GLU A 37 -18.83 -1.34 -18.11
CA GLU A 37 -18.31 -2.60 -18.58
C GLU A 37 -17.39 -2.43 -19.78
N ASN A 38 -16.41 -3.31 -19.90
CA ASN A 38 -15.73 -3.51 -21.16
C ASN A 38 -16.61 -4.31 -22.14
N SER A 39 -16.14 -4.51 -23.37
CA SER A 39 -16.86 -5.25 -24.43
C SER A 39 -17.27 -6.68 -24.06
N GLU A 40 -16.76 -7.24 -22.97
CA GLU A 40 -17.03 -8.60 -22.49
C GLU A 40 -17.90 -8.65 -21.22
N GLY A 41 -18.42 -7.50 -20.77
CA GLY A 41 -19.28 -7.39 -19.58
C GLY A 41 -18.53 -7.37 -18.24
N TYR A 42 -17.21 -7.24 -18.24
CA TYR A 42 -16.42 -7.08 -17.00
C TYR A 42 -16.45 -5.64 -16.52
N PHE A 43 -16.54 -5.48 -15.21
CA PHE A 43 -16.50 -4.17 -14.58
C PHE A 43 -15.23 -3.38 -14.92
N ASN A 44 -15.40 -2.10 -15.22
CA ASN A 44 -14.27 -1.19 -15.43
C ASN A 44 -13.62 -0.80 -14.09
N THR A 45 -12.43 -1.34 -13.82
CA THR A 45 -11.63 -1.14 -12.60
C THR A 45 -11.06 0.28 -12.45
N ASP A 46 -11.18 1.15 -13.46
CA ASP A 46 -10.81 2.58 -13.36
C ASP A 46 -11.85 3.40 -12.58
N LEU A 47 -13.10 2.93 -12.53
CA LEU A 47 -14.20 3.70 -11.93
C LEU A 47 -14.06 3.94 -10.43
N PRO A 48 -13.63 2.95 -9.60
CA PRO A 48 -13.50 3.18 -8.16
C PRO A 48 -12.38 4.17 -7.81
N VAL A 49 -11.31 4.21 -8.61
CA VAL A 49 -10.15 5.12 -8.46
C VAL A 49 -10.57 6.58 -8.60
N ALA A 50 -11.47 6.85 -9.55
CA ALA A 50 -11.96 8.20 -9.80
C ALA A 50 -12.80 8.75 -8.63
N HIS A 51 -13.26 7.90 -7.70
CA HIS A 51 -14.16 8.24 -6.59
C HIS A 51 -15.31 9.16 -7.02
N ARG A 52 -15.94 8.88 -8.17
CA ARG A 52 -17.00 9.73 -8.77
C ARG A 52 -18.20 9.97 -7.83
N TYR A 53 -18.40 9.11 -6.83
CA TYR A 53 -19.40 9.27 -5.78
C TYR A 53 -19.21 10.54 -4.92
N LEU A 54 -18.05 11.19 -4.97
CA LEU A 54 -17.78 12.50 -4.35
C LEU A 54 -18.31 13.69 -5.16
N GLY A 55 -18.74 13.46 -6.41
CA GLY A 55 -19.13 14.48 -7.36
C GLY A 55 -17.94 15.22 -7.98
N LYS A 56 -18.23 16.30 -8.73
CA LYS A 56 -17.21 17.12 -9.41
C LYS A 56 -16.32 17.85 -8.40
N LEU A 57 -15.01 17.60 -8.47
CA LEU A 57 -13.98 18.27 -7.67
C LEU A 57 -13.11 19.19 -8.55
N ASN A 58 -12.47 20.18 -7.93
CA ASN A 58 -11.56 21.09 -8.62
C ASN A 58 -10.11 20.65 -8.41
N ASN A 59 -9.38 20.46 -9.51
CA ASN A 59 -7.97 20.08 -9.50
C ASN A 59 -7.07 21.22 -9.00
N THR A 60 -5.94 20.85 -8.41
CA THR A 60 -4.86 21.77 -8.06
C THR A 60 -3.56 21.34 -8.74
N SER A 61 -2.84 22.27 -9.36
CA SER A 61 -1.74 21.98 -10.31
C SER A 61 -0.34 21.89 -9.70
N LYS A 62 -0.19 21.84 -8.37
CA LYS A 62 1.12 21.92 -7.71
C LYS A 62 1.28 20.88 -6.62
N TYR A 63 2.26 19.99 -6.82
CA TYR A 63 2.78 19.13 -5.77
C TYR A 63 4.06 19.70 -5.17
N THR A 64 4.38 19.29 -3.94
CA THR A 64 5.59 19.70 -3.22
C THR A 64 6.25 18.45 -2.65
N VAL A 65 7.54 18.30 -2.92
CA VAL A 65 8.40 17.27 -2.34
C VAL A 65 9.41 17.98 -1.45
N TYR A 66 9.61 17.45 -0.26
CA TYR A 66 10.50 17.98 0.77
C TYR A 66 11.81 17.21 0.79
N ASP A 67 12.87 17.88 1.21
CA ASP A 67 14.20 17.26 1.30
C ASP A 67 14.24 16.22 2.43
N ASP A 68 15.10 15.21 2.28
CA ASP A 68 15.29 14.20 3.32
C ASP A 68 15.79 14.86 4.62
N GLY A 69 15.08 14.58 5.72
CA GLY A 69 15.38 15.13 7.03
C GLY A 69 14.89 16.56 7.28
N GLU A 70 14.21 17.20 6.31
CA GLU A 70 13.63 18.54 6.47
C GLU A 70 12.59 18.57 7.58
N ILE A 71 12.63 19.59 8.45
CA ILE A 71 11.67 19.78 9.55
C ILE A 71 10.58 20.76 9.11
N LEU A 72 9.32 20.32 9.21
CA LEU A 72 8.14 21.05 8.75
C LEU A 72 7.16 21.28 9.90
N GLU A 73 6.65 22.51 10.03
CA GLU A 73 5.40 22.76 10.77
C GLU A 73 4.23 22.63 9.79
N ILE A 74 3.44 21.57 9.95
CA ILE A 74 2.45 21.14 8.95
C ILE A 74 1.09 20.86 9.60
N LEU A 75 0.02 21.21 8.89
CA LEU A 75 -1.34 20.85 9.31
C LEU A 75 -1.51 19.34 9.18
N ALA A 76 -1.87 18.69 10.28
CA ALA A 76 -2.15 17.28 10.33
C ALA A 76 -3.64 16.99 10.50
N ILE A 77 -4.08 15.89 9.87
CA ILE A 77 -5.36 15.25 10.17
C ILE A 77 -5.11 13.94 10.92
N HIS A 78 -5.76 13.81 12.06
CA HIS A 78 -5.67 12.66 12.95
C HIS A 78 -6.75 11.62 12.58
N THR A 79 -6.34 10.40 12.22
CA THR A 79 -7.24 9.31 11.80
C THR A 79 -6.78 7.94 12.30
N ASN A 80 -7.60 6.92 12.16
CA ASN A 80 -7.23 5.51 12.39
C ASN A 80 -6.79 4.77 11.11
N THR A 81 -6.60 5.49 10.00
CA THR A 81 -6.22 4.92 8.70
C THR A 81 -4.74 5.17 8.44
N LEU A 82 -4.06 4.16 7.90
CA LEU A 82 -2.70 4.27 7.38
C LEU A 82 -2.77 4.37 5.86
N VAL A 83 -2.06 5.34 5.29
CA VAL A 83 -1.96 5.53 3.84
C VAL A 83 -0.49 5.57 3.49
N PHE A 84 -0.06 4.70 2.58
CA PHE A 84 1.33 4.69 2.10
C PHE A 84 1.52 5.68 0.94
N PRO A 85 2.75 6.19 0.73
CA PRO A 85 3.10 6.91 -0.49
C PRO A 85 2.60 6.20 -1.76
N GLY A 86 2.07 7.01 -2.70
CA GLY A 86 1.41 6.55 -3.93
C GLY A 86 -0.11 6.46 -3.83
N PHE A 87 -0.67 6.19 -2.64
CA PHE A 87 -2.10 5.88 -2.50
C PHE A 87 -2.97 7.10 -2.18
N THR A 88 -4.22 7.04 -2.63
CA THR A 88 -5.21 8.11 -2.44
C THR A 88 -6.04 7.89 -1.17
N LEU A 89 -6.34 8.99 -0.48
CA LEU A 89 -7.25 9.10 0.64
C LEU A 89 -8.39 10.06 0.27
N PRO A 90 -9.61 9.56 0.02
CA PRO A 90 -10.79 10.41 -0.08
C PRO A 90 -11.30 10.79 1.31
N LEU A 91 -11.68 12.06 1.48
CA LEU A 91 -12.22 12.59 2.74
C LEU A 91 -13.48 13.41 2.49
N ILE A 92 -14.46 13.25 3.38
CA ILE A 92 -15.64 14.11 3.50
C ILE A 92 -15.60 14.71 4.90
N MET A 93 -15.61 16.04 4.96
CA MET A 93 -15.52 16.81 6.19
C MET A 93 -16.79 17.63 6.38
N ASN A 94 -17.56 17.26 7.41
CA ASN A 94 -18.87 17.84 7.72
C ASN A 94 -18.79 18.91 8.83
N ASN A 95 -17.65 19.03 9.51
CA ASN A 95 -17.49 19.96 10.62
C ASN A 95 -17.08 21.34 10.10
N HIS A 96 -17.90 22.36 10.40
CA HIS A 96 -17.66 23.73 9.97
C HIS A 96 -16.31 24.30 10.43
N PHE A 97 -15.88 24.01 11.66
CA PHE A 97 -14.59 24.48 12.19
C PHE A 97 -13.42 23.79 11.49
N GLU A 98 -13.50 22.47 11.29
CA GLU A 98 -12.49 21.74 10.52
C GLU A 98 -12.38 22.31 9.09
N ASN A 99 -13.52 22.52 8.43
CA ASN A 99 -13.59 23.06 7.07
C ASN A 99 -12.97 24.45 6.97
N THR A 100 -13.23 25.34 7.94
CA THR A 100 -12.66 26.69 7.97
C THR A 100 -11.14 26.64 8.08
N VAL A 101 -10.61 25.83 9.01
CA VAL A 101 -9.17 25.70 9.24
C VAL A 101 -8.49 25.14 7.98
N ILE A 102 -8.97 24.01 7.45
CA ILE A 102 -8.31 23.35 6.32
C ILE A 102 -8.40 24.18 5.04
N LEU A 103 -9.53 24.85 4.75
CA LEU A 103 -9.65 25.72 3.57
C LEU A 103 -8.71 26.91 3.64
N SER A 104 -8.55 27.53 4.82
CA SER A 104 -7.59 28.63 5.01
C SER A 104 -6.13 28.16 4.84
N TYR A 105 -5.83 26.92 5.22
CA TYR A 105 -4.52 26.32 5.08
C TYR A 105 -4.22 25.94 3.63
N ILE A 106 -5.18 25.33 2.93
CA ILE A 106 -5.10 24.93 1.52
C ILE A 106 -4.74 26.11 0.61
N GLN A 107 -5.11 27.35 0.97
CA GLN A 107 -4.72 28.53 0.21
C GLN A 107 -3.19 28.77 0.21
N LYS A 108 -2.49 28.32 1.25
CA LYS A 108 -1.04 28.52 1.45
C LYS A 108 -0.22 27.29 1.10
N SER A 109 -0.67 26.11 1.53
CA SER A 109 0.01 24.84 1.33
C SER A 109 -0.99 23.76 0.97
N LYS A 110 -0.64 22.92 -0.01
CA LYS A 110 -1.46 21.75 -0.40
C LYS A 110 -1.05 20.47 0.33
N SER A 111 0.01 20.53 1.13
CA SER A 111 0.55 19.39 1.86
C SER A 111 0.00 19.36 3.29
N ILE A 112 -0.63 18.25 3.64
CA ILE A 112 -1.08 17.95 5.01
C ILE A 112 -0.40 16.67 5.51
N ALA A 113 -0.26 16.51 6.81
CA ALA A 113 0.21 15.27 7.41
C ALA A 113 -0.96 14.36 7.79
N LEU A 114 -0.86 13.07 7.49
CA LEU A 114 -1.75 12.05 8.03
C LEU A 114 -1.09 11.40 9.24
N ILE A 115 -1.65 11.65 10.42
CA ILE A 115 -1.24 10.97 11.65
C ILE A 115 -2.18 9.79 11.89
N ALA A 116 -1.60 8.60 12.01
CA ALA A 116 -2.33 7.42 12.43
C ALA A 116 -2.39 7.31 13.96
N ALA A 117 -3.56 6.93 14.45
CA ALA A 117 -3.84 6.62 15.84
C ALA A 117 -4.21 5.13 16.00
N ASP A 118 -4.10 4.62 17.21
CA ASP A 118 -4.77 3.36 17.55
C ASP A 118 -6.30 3.49 17.44
N ALA A 119 -7.00 2.36 17.43
CA ALA A 119 -8.44 2.32 17.25
C ALA A 119 -9.24 3.12 18.32
N TYR A 120 -8.61 3.40 19.46
CA TYR A 120 -9.18 4.16 20.57
C TYR A 120 -8.72 5.62 20.63
N TYR A 121 -7.90 6.07 19.68
CA TYR A 121 -7.30 7.42 19.63
C TYR A 121 -6.54 7.81 20.91
N LYS A 122 -5.99 6.83 21.62
CA LYS A 122 -5.17 6.99 22.83
C LYS A 122 -3.69 7.07 22.52
N LYS A 123 -3.24 6.40 21.46
CA LYS A 123 -1.84 6.35 21.05
C LYS A 123 -1.71 6.89 19.65
N ILE A 124 -0.90 7.93 19.51
CA ILE A 124 -0.45 8.45 18.21
C ILE A 124 0.80 7.69 17.81
N TYR A 125 0.85 7.20 16.58
CA TYR A 125 2.06 6.60 16.03
C TYR A 125 3.06 7.67 15.60
N THR A 126 4.34 7.35 15.74
CA THR A 126 5.44 8.29 15.47
C THR A 126 5.67 8.52 13.99
N HIS A 127 5.20 7.64 13.11
CA HIS A 127 5.37 7.73 11.67
C HIS A 127 4.03 7.92 10.99
N GLY A 128 4.04 8.63 9.86
CA GLY A 128 2.87 8.87 9.03
C GLY A 128 3.26 9.27 7.62
N THR A 129 2.30 9.81 6.88
CA THR A 129 2.49 10.17 5.47
C THR A 129 2.07 11.60 5.22
N ILE A 130 2.93 12.37 4.55
CA ILE A 130 2.61 13.67 3.97
C ILE A 130 1.73 13.41 2.76
N LEU A 131 0.50 13.92 2.81
CA LEU A 131 -0.46 13.85 1.74
C LEU A 131 -0.51 15.19 1.00
N GLU A 132 -0.59 15.12 -0.33
CA GLU A 132 -0.89 16.26 -1.18
C GLU A 132 -2.38 16.27 -1.52
N ILE A 133 -3.07 17.36 -1.20
CA ILE A 133 -4.45 17.59 -1.63
C ILE A 133 -4.43 18.04 -3.08
N PHE A 134 -4.87 17.17 -3.99
CA PHE A 134 -4.87 17.43 -5.44
C PHE A 134 -6.26 17.78 -5.98
N GLU A 135 -7.33 17.41 -5.27
CA GLU A 135 -8.72 17.70 -5.65
C GLU A 135 -9.54 18.07 -4.42
N HIS A 136 -10.34 19.13 -4.50
CA HIS A 136 -11.31 19.45 -3.46
C HIS A 136 -12.50 20.27 -3.98
N ASN A 137 -13.63 20.20 -3.27
CA ASN A 137 -14.79 21.05 -3.51
C ASN A 137 -15.60 21.21 -2.23
N THR A 138 -16.22 22.37 -2.05
CA THR A 138 -17.13 22.62 -0.93
C THR A 138 -18.54 22.82 -1.49
N LYS A 139 -19.49 21.99 -1.06
CA LYS A 139 -20.91 22.11 -1.41
C LYS A 139 -21.75 22.03 -0.14
N ASN A 140 -22.66 22.98 0.05
CA ASN A 140 -23.59 23.01 1.19
C ASN A 140 -22.90 22.88 2.57
N GLY A 141 -21.72 23.48 2.74
CA GLY A 141 -20.95 23.41 3.99
C GLY A 141 -20.19 22.11 4.21
N VAL A 142 -20.29 21.14 3.30
CA VAL A 142 -19.52 19.89 3.31
C VAL A 142 -18.32 20.03 2.37
N LEU A 143 -17.13 19.72 2.88
CA LEU A 143 -15.90 19.71 2.11
C LEU A 143 -15.58 18.27 1.69
N ASN A 144 -15.52 18.05 0.37
CA ASN A 144 -15.05 16.81 -0.23
C ASN A 144 -13.63 17.05 -0.75
N LEU A 145 -12.69 16.17 -0.44
CA LEU A 145 -11.33 16.28 -0.94
C LEU A 145 -10.70 14.91 -1.20
N LYS A 146 -9.72 14.89 -2.09
CA LYS A 146 -8.82 13.76 -2.31
C LYS A 146 -7.41 14.22 -2.05
N ALA A 147 -6.69 13.39 -1.31
CA ALA A 147 -5.28 13.61 -1.05
C ALA A 147 -4.46 12.36 -1.40
N ARG A 148 -3.28 12.53 -1.97
CA ARG A 148 -2.38 11.43 -2.36
C ARG A 148 -1.17 11.40 -1.43
N GLY A 149 -0.81 10.23 -0.91
CA GLY A 149 0.43 10.07 -0.14
C GLY A 149 1.66 10.32 -1.01
N ARG A 150 2.57 11.18 -0.55
CA ARG A 150 3.79 11.54 -1.28
C ARG A 150 5.06 11.10 -0.59
N GLN A 151 5.21 11.44 0.68
CA GLN A 151 6.41 11.11 1.46
C GLN A 151 6.04 10.63 2.84
N ARG A 152 6.87 9.77 3.43
CA ARG A 152 6.74 9.45 4.84
C ARG A 152 7.28 10.59 5.68
N PHE A 153 6.85 10.64 6.92
CA PHE A 153 7.43 11.50 7.93
C PHE A 153 7.55 10.76 9.26
N ARG A 154 8.37 11.30 10.15
CA ARG A 154 8.32 10.98 11.58
C ARG A 154 8.07 12.23 12.41
N LEU A 155 7.31 12.10 13.50
CA LEU A 155 7.11 13.18 14.46
C LEU A 155 8.45 13.58 15.09
N VAL A 156 8.67 14.89 15.23
CA VAL A 156 9.85 15.39 15.94
C VAL A 156 9.68 15.09 17.44
N PRO A 157 10.59 14.33 18.07
CA PRO A 157 10.47 13.99 19.48
C PRO A 157 10.39 15.24 20.37
N GLY A 158 9.40 15.29 21.26
CA GLY A 158 9.19 16.41 22.19
C GLY A 158 8.53 17.64 21.59
N SER A 159 8.18 17.65 20.29
CA SER A 159 7.45 18.76 19.69
C SER A 159 6.01 18.85 20.23
N GLU A 160 5.52 20.07 20.45
CA GLU A 160 4.14 20.31 20.85
C GLU A 160 3.15 19.97 19.71
N ILE A 161 2.06 19.27 20.04
CA ILE A 161 0.94 19.02 19.14
C ILE A 161 -0.18 20.00 19.51
N LYS A 162 -0.43 21.00 18.66
CA LYS A 162 -1.44 22.03 18.91
C LYS A 162 -2.77 21.63 18.27
N ASN A 163 -3.81 21.40 19.07
CA ASN A 163 -5.15 21.14 18.52
C ASN A 163 -5.74 22.45 17.96
N LEU A 164 -6.23 22.40 16.72
CA LEU A 164 -6.84 23.56 16.08
C LEU A 164 -8.36 23.42 16.00
N ALA A 165 -8.85 22.29 15.48
CA ALA A 165 -10.27 22.01 15.34
C ALA A 165 -10.52 20.51 15.15
N GLY A 166 -11.28 19.88 16.06
CA GLY A 166 -11.65 18.48 15.92
C GLY A 166 -10.43 17.58 15.72
N ARG A 167 -10.32 16.98 14.53
CA ARG A 167 -9.21 16.10 14.11
C ARG A 167 -7.99 16.84 13.57
N LEU A 168 -8.06 18.16 13.40
CA LEU A 168 -7.00 18.97 12.83
C LEU A 168 -6.05 19.47 13.92
N GLN A 169 -4.76 19.23 13.70
CA GLN A 169 -3.68 19.58 14.61
C GLN A 169 -2.55 20.27 13.83
N MET A 170 -1.80 21.16 14.48
CA MET A 170 -0.52 21.63 13.96
C MET A 170 0.60 20.85 14.64
N ILE A 171 1.51 20.28 13.85
CA ILE A 171 2.59 19.42 14.33
C ILE A 171 3.91 19.76 13.68
N GLN A 172 5.02 19.33 14.31
CA GLN A 172 6.33 19.32 13.69
C GLN A 172 6.71 17.90 13.27
N VAL A 173 7.08 17.76 12.00
CA VAL A 173 7.49 16.48 11.41
C VAL A 173 8.84 16.62 10.75
N GLN A 174 9.57 15.52 10.71
CA GLN A 174 10.73 15.36 9.87
C GLN A 174 10.33 14.54 8.63
N ALA A 175 10.45 15.14 7.44
CA ALA A 175 10.23 14.45 6.18
C ALA A 175 11.28 13.35 5.99
N LEU A 176 10.85 12.19 5.49
CA LEU A 176 11.70 11.04 5.24
C LEU A 176 11.77 10.79 3.73
N GLY A 177 12.95 11.03 3.15
CA GLY A 177 13.25 10.70 1.77
C GLY A 177 13.59 9.22 1.59
N GLU A 178 13.47 8.74 0.34
CA GLU A 178 13.95 7.40 0.02
C GLU A 178 15.46 7.40 -0.17
N ARG A 179 16.13 6.50 0.57
CA ARG A 179 17.58 6.32 0.43
C ARG A 179 17.90 5.74 -0.96
N PRO A 180 18.99 6.19 -1.62
CA PRO A 180 19.40 5.63 -2.90
C PRO A 180 19.61 4.12 -2.83
N ILE A 181 19.08 3.41 -3.83
CA ILE A 181 19.19 1.97 -3.94
C ILE A 181 20.50 1.64 -4.66
N ASN A 182 21.49 1.19 -3.91
CA ASN A 182 22.80 0.83 -4.44
C ASN A 182 23.12 -0.63 -4.14
N SER A 183 23.77 -1.31 -5.09
CA SER A 183 24.37 -2.62 -4.80
C SER A 183 25.43 -2.46 -3.70
N PRO A 184 25.52 -3.37 -2.72
CA PRO A 184 26.56 -3.32 -1.69
C PRO A 184 27.98 -3.39 -2.26
N LEU A 185 28.12 -3.78 -3.54
CA LEU A 185 29.41 -3.86 -4.22
C LEU A 185 29.61 -2.78 -5.28
N MET A 186 28.75 -1.75 -5.33
CA MET A 186 28.80 -0.70 -6.35
C MET A 186 30.18 -0.02 -6.39
N ASP A 187 30.67 0.45 -5.23
CA ASP A 187 31.89 1.25 -5.12
C ASP A 187 33.17 0.42 -4.96
N THR A 188 33.04 -0.90 -5.03
CA THR A 188 34.10 -1.81 -4.57
C THR A 188 34.81 -2.52 -5.72
N GLN A 189 34.62 -2.02 -6.95
CA GLN A 189 34.89 -2.74 -8.19
C GLN A 189 36.37 -2.91 -8.53
N MET A 190 36.79 -4.16 -8.76
CA MET A 190 38.04 -4.44 -9.47
C MET A 190 37.93 -4.03 -10.94
N LEU A 191 38.80 -3.13 -11.40
CA LEU A 191 38.79 -2.62 -12.79
C LEU A 191 38.90 -3.75 -13.82
N THR A 192 39.69 -4.78 -13.54
CA THR A 192 39.88 -5.96 -14.41
C THR A 192 38.61 -6.81 -14.55
N LEU A 193 37.72 -6.78 -13.56
CA LEU A 193 36.45 -7.52 -13.57
C LEU A 193 35.27 -6.63 -13.97
N LYS A 194 35.49 -5.35 -14.29
CA LYS A 194 34.42 -4.38 -14.55
C LYS A 194 33.50 -4.79 -15.69
N SER A 195 34.05 -5.33 -16.77
CA SER A 195 33.30 -5.81 -17.93
C SER A 195 32.63 -7.17 -17.73
N LYS A 196 32.98 -7.90 -16.66
CA LYS A 196 32.50 -9.24 -16.34
C LYS A 196 31.62 -9.27 -15.09
N ARG A 197 31.24 -8.10 -14.58
CA ARG A 197 30.41 -7.92 -13.37
C ARG A 197 29.40 -6.80 -13.60
N GLY A 198 28.19 -7.16 -14.02
CA GLY A 198 27.07 -6.23 -13.90
C GLY A 198 26.80 -5.99 -12.41
N TYR A 199 26.72 -4.74 -11.99
CA TYR A 199 26.40 -4.31 -10.62
C TYR A 199 25.06 -3.55 -10.55
N THR A 200 24.44 -3.33 -11.70
CA THR A 200 23.16 -2.64 -11.89
C THR A 200 22.16 -3.57 -12.60
N SER A 201 21.95 -4.77 -12.06
CA SER A 201 20.92 -5.66 -12.60
C SER A 201 19.67 -5.62 -11.75
N GLN A 202 18.52 -5.50 -12.41
CA GLN A 202 17.21 -5.65 -11.77
C GLN A 202 16.85 -7.13 -11.54
N ASN A 203 17.59 -8.08 -12.14
CA ASN A 203 17.34 -9.51 -12.03
C ASN A 203 18.49 -10.19 -11.29
N PHE A 204 18.20 -10.77 -10.12
CA PHE A 204 19.22 -11.39 -9.29
C PHE A 204 19.91 -12.59 -9.97
N ARG A 205 19.21 -13.30 -10.87
CA ARG A 205 19.78 -14.38 -11.68
C ARG A 205 20.92 -13.92 -12.60
N TYR A 206 21.02 -12.64 -12.91
CA TYR A 206 22.18 -12.14 -13.66
C TYR A 206 23.46 -12.23 -12.82
N PHE A 207 23.38 -12.01 -11.51
CA PHE A 207 24.51 -12.18 -10.61
C PHE A 207 24.93 -13.65 -10.50
N THR A 208 23.98 -14.60 -10.55
CA THR A 208 24.30 -16.03 -10.51
C THR A 208 24.95 -16.54 -11.80
N LYS A 209 24.69 -15.94 -12.96
CA LYS A 209 25.44 -16.24 -14.20
C LYS A 209 26.92 -15.88 -14.10
N LEU A 210 27.26 -14.90 -13.27
CA LEU A 210 28.61 -14.40 -13.05
C LEU A 210 29.14 -14.82 -11.67
N ASP A 211 28.56 -15.88 -11.08
CA ASP A 211 28.79 -16.27 -9.69
C ASP A 211 30.27 -16.49 -9.37
N LYS A 212 31.02 -17.13 -10.27
CA LYS A 212 32.47 -17.34 -10.12
C LYS A 212 33.23 -16.01 -9.92
N TYR A 213 32.94 -15.01 -10.74
CA TYR A 213 33.61 -13.71 -10.68
C TYR A 213 33.16 -12.90 -9.47
N ARG A 214 31.86 -13.01 -9.12
CA ARG A 214 31.31 -12.40 -7.92
C ARG A 214 31.93 -13.00 -6.65
N SER A 215 32.06 -14.32 -6.58
CA SER A 215 32.71 -15.03 -5.48
C SER A 215 34.19 -14.66 -5.33
N PHE A 216 34.92 -14.56 -6.45
CA PHE A 216 36.31 -14.08 -6.42
C PHE A 216 36.41 -12.64 -5.92
N HIS A 217 35.52 -11.76 -6.39
CA HIS A 217 35.47 -10.37 -5.92
C HIS A 217 35.07 -10.29 -4.43
N LEU A 218 34.22 -11.19 -3.95
CA LEU A 218 33.77 -11.18 -2.56
C LEU A 218 34.80 -11.75 -1.59
N ALA A 219 35.72 -12.59 -2.07
CA ALA A 219 36.77 -13.20 -1.24
C ALA A 219 37.75 -12.19 -0.60
N GLN A 220 37.78 -10.93 -1.06
CA GLN A 220 38.57 -9.86 -0.46
C GLN A 220 37.84 -9.10 0.67
N TYR A 221 36.59 -9.46 0.99
CA TYR A 221 35.82 -8.84 2.05
C TYR A 221 35.57 -9.80 3.22
N PRO A 222 35.31 -9.27 4.44
CA PRO A 222 35.22 -10.10 5.65
C PRO A 222 33.98 -10.99 5.70
N PHE A 223 32.91 -10.67 4.98
CA PHE A 223 31.67 -11.42 5.06
C PHE A 223 31.55 -12.48 3.95
N PRO A 224 30.90 -13.62 4.23
CA PRO A 224 30.62 -14.61 3.21
C PRO A 224 29.67 -14.05 2.14
N LYS A 225 29.75 -14.60 0.92
CA LYS A 225 29.01 -14.11 -0.25
C LYS A 225 27.50 -13.94 -0.01
N TYR A 226 26.88 -14.87 0.71
CA TYR A 226 25.44 -14.84 0.96
C TYR A 226 25.00 -13.58 1.72
N VAL A 227 25.87 -12.99 2.54
CA VAL A 227 25.59 -11.74 3.25
C VAL A 227 25.41 -10.63 2.23
N TYR A 228 26.35 -10.43 1.31
CA TYR A 228 26.21 -9.42 0.26
C TYR A 228 25.00 -9.67 -0.64
N ASP A 229 24.74 -10.93 -0.99
CA ASP A 229 23.59 -11.30 -1.81
C ASP A 229 22.25 -10.99 -1.11
N ASN A 230 22.19 -11.08 0.22
CA ASN A 230 21.01 -10.70 1.02
C ASN A 230 20.74 -9.18 1.03
N TYR A 231 21.71 -8.36 0.62
CA TYR A 231 21.60 -6.91 0.50
C TYR A 231 21.48 -6.44 -0.96
N GLU A 232 21.51 -7.34 -1.94
CA GLU A 232 21.15 -7.01 -3.32
C GLU A 232 19.64 -6.86 -3.43
N ILE A 233 19.15 -5.65 -3.73
CA ILE A 233 17.71 -5.37 -3.79
C ILE A 233 16.95 -6.24 -4.80
N ALA A 234 17.62 -6.66 -5.88
CA ALA A 234 17.03 -7.51 -6.90
C ALA A 234 16.53 -8.86 -6.33
N ARG A 235 17.16 -9.35 -5.25
CA ARG A 235 16.81 -10.62 -4.62
C ARG A 235 15.43 -10.59 -3.94
N PRO A 236 15.16 -9.70 -2.96
CA PRO A 236 13.83 -9.63 -2.37
C PRO A 236 12.77 -9.15 -3.37
N VAL A 237 13.11 -8.33 -4.36
CA VAL A 237 12.17 -7.98 -5.46
C VAL A 237 11.73 -9.23 -6.21
N GLU A 238 12.66 -10.08 -6.68
CA GLU A 238 12.32 -11.31 -7.40
C GLU A 238 11.45 -12.25 -6.55
N ILE A 239 11.76 -12.40 -5.25
CA ILE A 239 10.97 -13.21 -4.33
C ILE A 239 9.54 -12.66 -4.22
N VAL A 240 9.37 -11.36 -3.95
CA VAL A 240 8.04 -10.74 -3.79
C VAL A 240 7.23 -10.84 -5.09
N LEU A 241 7.83 -10.53 -6.24
CA LEU A 241 7.15 -10.62 -7.54
C LEU A 241 6.73 -12.05 -7.87
N SER A 242 7.59 -13.04 -7.57
CA SER A 242 7.26 -14.45 -7.80
C SER A 242 6.14 -14.95 -6.89
N ALA A 243 6.13 -14.54 -5.62
CA ALA A 243 5.14 -14.97 -4.64
C ALA A 243 3.74 -14.35 -4.90
N LEU A 244 3.71 -13.19 -5.55
CA LEU A 244 2.48 -12.44 -5.85
C LEU A 244 2.16 -12.47 -7.35
N SER A 245 2.62 -13.48 -8.08
CA SER A 245 2.46 -13.54 -9.55
C SER A 245 1.00 -13.56 -10.02
N ASN A 246 0.06 -13.90 -9.14
CA ASN A 246 -1.38 -13.90 -9.38
C ASN A 246 -2.06 -12.55 -9.06
N TYR A 247 -1.34 -11.60 -8.47
CA TYR A 247 -1.86 -10.27 -8.18
C TYR A 247 -1.76 -9.39 -9.42
N GLU A 248 -2.79 -8.59 -9.66
CA GLU A 248 -2.84 -7.61 -10.75
C GLU A 248 -2.17 -6.30 -10.33
N TYR A 249 -1.72 -5.51 -11.32
CA TYR A 249 -1.12 -4.18 -11.12
C TYR A 249 0.13 -4.14 -10.22
N LEU A 250 0.91 -5.22 -10.20
CA LEU A 250 2.11 -5.34 -9.36
C LEU A 250 3.27 -4.47 -9.90
N PRO A 251 3.77 -3.48 -9.14
CA PRO A 251 4.86 -2.61 -9.61
C PRO A 251 6.20 -3.35 -9.68
N LYS A 252 7.02 -3.03 -10.69
CA LYS A 252 8.37 -3.60 -10.85
C LYS A 252 9.45 -2.75 -10.18
N ASP A 253 9.21 -1.45 -10.02
CA ASP A 253 10.13 -0.58 -9.30
C ASP A 253 10.20 -0.99 -7.81
N PRO A 254 11.40 -1.13 -7.21
CA PRO A 254 11.51 -1.60 -5.84
C PRO A 254 10.85 -0.69 -4.80
N VAL A 255 10.93 0.63 -4.96
CA VAL A 255 10.33 1.61 -4.04
C VAL A 255 8.81 1.48 -4.12
N GLN A 256 8.26 1.52 -5.32
CA GLN A 256 6.82 1.39 -5.55
C GLN A 256 6.31 0.05 -5.02
N LEU A 257 6.98 -1.06 -5.33
CA LEU A 257 6.61 -2.40 -4.86
C LEU A 257 6.60 -2.48 -3.32
N SER A 258 7.58 -1.86 -2.67
CA SER A 258 7.70 -1.86 -1.21
C SER A 258 6.63 -1.02 -0.49
N TYR A 259 5.99 -0.08 -1.18
CA TYR A 259 4.81 0.64 -0.70
C TYR A 259 3.50 -0.03 -1.09
N TRP A 260 3.46 -0.63 -2.27
CA TRP A 260 2.31 -1.36 -2.78
C TRP A 260 2.00 -2.59 -1.93
N PHE A 261 3.05 -3.31 -1.48
CA PHE A 261 2.90 -4.53 -0.69
C PHE A 261 2.09 -4.34 0.60
N PRO A 262 2.45 -3.43 1.53
CA PRO A 262 1.71 -3.28 2.77
C PRO A 262 0.30 -2.71 2.58
N GLN A 263 0.05 -2.04 1.44
CA GLN A 263 -1.29 -1.57 1.10
C GLN A 263 -2.17 -2.73 0.62
N ASN A 264 -1.68 -3.59 -0.27
CA ASN A 264 -2.49 -4.57 -1.01
C ASN A 264 -2.44 -6.00 -0.47
N TYR A 265 -1.43 -6.33 0.33
CA TYR A 265 -1.32 -7.62 0.99
C TYR A 265 -2.02 -7.61 2.35
N GLN A 266 -2.58 -8.74 2.77
CA GLN A 266 -3.41 -8.88 3.98
C GLN A 266 -2.53 -8.89 5.25
N LEU A 267 -2.00 -7.72 5.58
CA LEU A 267 -1.23 -7.45 6.79
C LEU A 267 -2.13 -7.01 7.94
N ASN A 268 -1.71 -7.33 9.16
CA ASN A 268 -2.32 -6.73 10.35
C ASN A 268 -1.79 -5.30 10.55
N HIS A 269 -2.40 -4.57 11.50
CA HIS A 269 -2.08 -3.17 11.73
C HIS A 269 -0.63 -2.95 12.19
N GLU A 270 -0.10 -3.82 13.06
CA GLU A 270 1.28 -3.72 13.55
C GLU A 270 2.31 -3.97 12.46
N GLU A 271 2.07 -4.98 11.61
CA GLU A 271 2.88 -5.26 10.43
C GLU A 271 2.95 -4.04 9.50
N ARG A 272 1.81 -3.40 9.21
CA ARG A 272 1.77 -2.17 8.39
C ARG A 272 2.57 -1.02 9.02
N LEU A 273 2.53 -0.88 10.34
CA LEU A 273 3.34 0.13 11.04
C LEU A 273 4.84 -0.13 10.89
N TYR A 274 5.29 -1.39 10.91
CA TYR A 274 6.69 -1.72 10.64
C TYR A 274 7.15 -1.30 9.24
N PHE A 275 6.29 -1.43 8.22
CA PHE A 275 6.59 -0.88 6.89
C PHE A 275 6.66 0.64 6.89
N MET A 276 5.79 1.31 7.64
CA MET A 276 5.78 2.77 7.74
C MET A 276 7.05 3.30 8.43
N SER A 277 7.55 2.58 9.44
CA SER A 277 8.75 2.96 10.21
C SER A 277 10.07 2.48 9.60
N ALA A 278 10.06 1.60 8.61
CA ALA A 278 11.29 1.08 8.02
C ALA A 278 12.10 2.19 7.31
N ASP A 279 13.42 2.15 7.44
CA ASP A 279 14.29 3.24 7.01
C ASP A 279 14.60 3.19 5.50
N SER A 280 14.47 2.02 4.88
CA SER A 280 14.83 1.82 3.48
C SER A 280 13.89 0.87 2.75
N THR A 281 13.86 1.02 1.42
CA THR A 281 13.19 0.09 0.50
C THR A 281 13.66 -1.36 0.70
N LEU A 282 14.96 -1.58 0.91
CA LEU A 282 15.51 -2.92 1.12
C LEU A 282 14.95 -3.58 2.38
N GLU A 283 14.88 -2.85 3.49
CA GLU A 283 14.30 -3.35 4.74
C GLU A 283 12.83 -3.70 4.58
N ARG A 284 12.05 -2.83 3.91
CA ARG A 284 10.64 -3.09 3.60
C ARG A 284 10.46 -4.35 2.76
N LEU A 285 11.27 -4.55 1.72
CA LEU A 285 11.18 -5.74 0.87
C LEU A 285 11.66 -7.01 1.59
N LYS A 286 12.67 -6.94 2.47
CA LYS A 286 13.09 -8.06 3.31
C LYS A 286 11.98 -8.44 4.30
N LEU A 287 11.30 -7.46 4.90
CA LEU A 287 10.13 -7.68 5.74
C LEU A 287 9.00 -8.35 4.94
N ALA A 288 8.70 -7.87 3.73
CA ALA A 288 7.72 -8.49 2.84
C ALA A 288 8.05 -9.97 2.57
N CYS A 289 9.31 -10.30 2.26
CA CYS A 289 9.77 -11.68 2.07
C CYS A 289 9.55 -12.56 3.31
N LYS A 290 9.76 -12.03 4.52
CA LYS A 290 9.49 -12.75 5.78
C LYS A 290 8.00 -13.00 5.95
N LEU A 291 7.17 -11.98 5.73
CA LEU A 291 5.73 -12.03 5.97
C LEU A 291 4.97 -12.89 4.95
N LEU A 292 5.47 -13.00 3.71
CA LEU A 292 4.93 -13.87 2.66
C LEU A 292 4.96 -15.36 3.01
N LYS A 293 5.84 -15.77 3.94
CA LYS A 293 5.94 -17.17 4.38
C LYS A 293 4.88 -17.57 5.40
N ARG A 294 4.15 -16.61 5.96
CA ARG A 294 3.20 -16.84 7.05
C ARG A 294 1.81 -17.10 6.50
N LEU A 295 1.18 -18.19 6.94
CA LEU A 295 -0.20 -18.50 6.61
C LEU A 295 -1.15 -17.53 7.33
N ARG A 296 -2.20 -17.10 6.65
CA ARG A 296 -3.09 -16.01 7.09
C ARG A 296 -4.55 -16.35 6.84
N HIS A 297 -5.41 -15.88 7.73
CA HIS A 297 -6.86 -15.96 7.63
C HIS A 297 -7.50 -14.57 7.83
N ILE A 298 -8.60 -14.32 7.14
CA ILE A 298 -9.39 -13.10 7.33
C ILE A 298 -10.56 -13.45 8.24
N CYS A 299 -10.51 -12.98 9.49
CA CYS A 299 -11.44 -13.36 10.54
C CYS A 299 -12.26 -12.15 11.00
N CYS A 300 -13.43 -12.40 11.60
CA CYS A 300 -14.22 -11.38 12.25
C CYS A 300 -13.40 -10.75 13.38
N LYS A 301 -13.31 -9.41 13.40
CA LYS A 301 -12.54 -8.69 14.42
C LYS A 301 -13.07 -8.92 15.84
N LYS A 302 -14.39 -9.09 15.97
CA LYS A 302 -15.08 -9.17 17.28
C LYS A 302 -15.04 -10.57 17.90
N CYS A 303 -15.23 -11.64 17.11
CA CYS A 303 -15.32 -13.00 17.65
C CYS A 303 -14.30 -13.99 17.09
N GLY A 304 -13.49 -13.61 16.09
CA GLY A 304 -12.48 -14.50 15.50
C GLY A 304 -13.02 -15.50 14.48
N GLU A 305 -14.32 -15.49 14.17
CA GLU A 305 -14.90 -16.39 13.16
C GLU A 305 -14.26 -16.19 11.79
N THR A 306 -13.89 -17.26 11.08
CA THR A 306 -13.25 -17.13 9.76
C THR A 306 -14.25 -16.61 8.74
N ILE A 307 -13.95 -15.50 8.07
CA ILE A 307 -14.84 -14.87 7.08
C ILE A 307 -14.37 -15.15 5.66
N SER A 308 -13.06 -15.13 5.41
CA SER A 308 -12.50 -15.38 4.09
C SER A 308 -11.03 -15.80 4.18
N ASN A 309 -10.41 -16.07 3.04
CA ASN A 309 -9.02 -16.45 2.91
C ASN A 309 -8.28 -15.49 1.95
N PRO A 310 -6.99 -15.18 2.19
CA PRO A 310 -6.18 -14.38 1.26
C PRO A 310 -6.19 -14.87 -0.20
N SER A 311 -6.35 -16.18 -0.45
CA SER A 311 -6.48 -16.73 -1.81
C SER A 311 -7.74 -16.28 -2.56
N LYS A 312 -8.75 -15.76 -1.85
CA LYS A 312 -10.00 -15.25 -2.42
C LYS A 312 -9.97 -13.75 -2.68
N VAL A 313 -8.87 -13.10 -2.33
CA VAL A 313 -8.67 -11.68 -2.53
C VAL A 313 -8.39 -11.39 -4.00
N PHE A 314 -8.99 -10.34 -4.53
CA PHE A 314 -8.82 -9.93 -5.92
C PHE A 314 -9.06 -8.42 -6.06
N SER A 315 -8.60 -7.82 -7.17
CA SER A 315 -8.74 -6.38 -7.39
C SER A 315 -10.05 -6.03 -8.07
N MET A 316 -10.82 -5.10 -7.50
CA MET A 316 -11.94 -4.44 -8.16
C MET A 316 -11.61 -3.00 -8.56
N SER A 317 -10.38 -2.55 -8.33
CA SER A 317 -9.90 -1.19 -8.55
C SER A 317 -8.47 -1.23 -9.10
N LYS A 318 -8.07 -0.28 -9.95
CA LYS A 318 -6.64 -0.13 -10.29
C LYS A 318 -5.79 0.41 -9.14
N ASP A 319 -6.40 1.03 -8.14
CA ASP A 319 -5.74 1.37 -6.86
C ASP A 319 -5.31 0.11 -6.09
N GLY A 320 -5.73 -1.06 -6.56
CA GLY A 320 -5.39 -2.36 -6.03
C GLY A 320 -6.52 -2.96 -5.21
N ILE A 321 -6.16 -4.01 -4.49
CA ILE A 321 -7.04 -4.88 -3.71
C ILE A 321 -7.68 -4.18 -2.54
N GLN A 322 -6.94 -3.24 -1.93
CA GLN A 322 -7.31 -2.60 -0.69
C GLN A 322 -7.32 -1.09 -0.90
N SER A 323 -8.52 -0.56 -1.10
CA SER A 323 -8.75 0.84 -1.44
C SER A 323 -9.49 1.56 -0.32
N ASN A 324 -9.26 2.86 -0.20
CA ASN A 324 -9.96 3.72 0.75
C ASN A 324 -11.22 4.29 0.11
N TYR A 325 -12.35 4.14 0.78
CA TYR A 325 -13.62 4.74 0.37
C TYR A 325 -14.25 5.49 1.53
N VAL A 326 -14.97 6.57 1.24
CA VAL A 326 -15.65 7.37 2.26
C VAL A 326 -17.15 7.26 2.09
N ASN A 327 -17.85 7.04 3.19
CA ASN A 327 -19.32 7.01 3.19
C ASN A 327 -19.90 8.43 3.34
N PRO A 328 -21.21 8.64 3.10
CA PRO A 328 -21.84 9.96 3.24
C PRO A 328 -21.70 10.61 4.62
N GLY A 329 -21.48 9.82 5.67
CA GLY A 329 -21.25 10.30 7.03
C GLY A 329 -19.83 10.83 7.26
N GLY A 330 -18.91 10.70 6.28
CA GLY A 330 -17.51 11.08 6.41
C GLY A 330 -16.61 10.03 7.05
N HIS A 331 -17.10 8.80 7.21
CA HIS A 331 -16.29 7.68 7.68
C HIS A 331 -15.53 7.06 6.52
N VAL A 332 -14.20 7.02 6.65
CA VAL A 332 -13.32 6.31 5.71
C VAL A 332 -13.27 4.84 6.10
N TYR A 333 -13.48 3.99 5.11
CA TYR A 333 -13.33 2.54 5.19
C TYR A 333 -12.24 2.12 4.22
N GLU A 334 -11.19 1.55 4.79
CA GLU A 334 -10.27 0.75 4.00
C GLU A 334 -10.95 -0.60 3.75
N THR A 335 -11.15 -0.93 2.46
CA THR A 335 -11.99 -2.05 2.05
C THR A 335 -11.16 -3.03 1.23
N VAL A 336 -11.18 -4.32 1.62
CA VAL A 336 -10.58 -5.43 0.86
C VAL A 336 -11.67 -6.14 0.07
N THR A 337 -11.44 -6.35 -1.23
CA THR A 337 -12.36 -7.10 -2.07
C THR A 337 -12.02 -8.59 -2.13
N VAL A 338 -13.01 -9.43 -1.83
CA VAL A 338 -12.91 -10.89 -1.88
C VAL A 338 -14.02 -11.49 -2.74
N SER A 339 -13.70 -12.54 -3.48
CA SER A 339 -14.64 -13.26 -4.35
C SER A 339 -15.60 -14.13 -3.54
N GLU A 340 -15.14 -14.63 -2.39
CA GLU A 340 -15.87 -15.53 -1.51
C GLU A 340 -15.76 -15.07 -0.05
N ALA A 341 -16.88 -15.15 0.66
CA ALA A 341 -16.98 -14.90 2.09
C ALA A 341 -17.97 -15.89 2.72
N GLU A 342 -17.74 -16.24 3.97
CA GLU A 342 -18.53 -17.21 4.75
C GLU A 342 -18.95 -16.61 6.10
N HIS A 343 -19.82 -17.31 6.82
CA HIS A 343 -20.24 -16.97 8.19
C HIS A 343 -20.76 -15.53 8.37
N PHE A 344 -21.55 -15.07 7.39
CA PHE A 344 -22.23 -13.77 7.43
C PHE A 344 -23.74 -13.89 7.21
N SER A 345 -24.48 -12.89 7.66
CA SER A 345 -25.86 -12.64 7.26
C SER A 345 -26.01 -11.24 6.66
N LEU A 346 -27.03 -11.06 5.83
CA LEU A 346 -27.31 -9.80 5.14
C LEU A 346 -28.40 -9.02 5.87
N ILE A 347 -28.22 -7.70 5.96
CA ILE A 347 -29.18 -6.79 6.58
C ILE A 347 -29.73 -5.83 5.52
N GLY A 348 -31.06 -5.75 5.43
CA GLY A 348 -31.77 -4.84 4.54
C GLY A 348 -31.79 -5.28 3.08
N SER A 349 -32.28 -4.39 2.22
CA SER A 349 -32.37 -4.62 0.77
C SER A 349 -31.13 -4.08 0.04
N PRO A 350 -30.75 -4.65 -1.12
CA PRO A 350 -29.68 -4.11 -1.95
C PRO A 350 -29.95 -2.65 -2.35
N SER A 351 -28.94 -1.80 -2.27
CA SER A 351 -29.02 -0.38 -2.63
C SER A 351 -27.88 0.02 -3.58
N LYS A 352 -28.19 0.85 -4.58
CA LYS A 352 -27.19 1.47 -5.45
C LYS A 352 -26.76 2.87 -4.96
N GLN A 353 -27.41 3.38 -3.92
CA GLN A 353 -27.16 4.71 -3.39
C GLN A 353 -25.72 4.79 -2.85
N PHE A 354 -24.92 5.77 -3.30
CA PHE A 354 -23.51 5.92 -2.88
C PHE A 354 -22.66 4.65 -3.04
N SER A 355 -22.94 3.83 -4.06
CA SER A 355 -22.10 2.66 -4.34
C SER A 355 -20.70 3.10 -4.77
N TRP A 356 -19.67 2.51 -4.16
CA TRP A 356 -18.27 2.73 -4.55
C TRP A 356 -17.88 2.01 -5.85
N PHE A 357 -18.67 1.03 -6.25
CA PHE A 357 -18.52 0.26 -7.48
C PHE A 357 -19.75 0.50 -8.36
N PRO A 358 -19.70 1.47 -9.28
CA PRO A 358 -20.81 1.78 -10.17
C PRO A 358 -21.35 0.54 -10.89
N GLY A 359 -22.67 0.44 -11.01
CA GLY A 359 -23.33 -0.74 -11.57
C GLY A 359 -23.53 -1.92 -10.60
N TYR A 360 -22.99 -1.85 -9.38
CA TYR A 360 -23.29 -2.80 -8.29
C TYR A 360 -24.22 -2.18 -7.24
N ALA A 361 -25.13 -3.00 -6.72
CA ALA A 361 -25.88 -2.71 -5.51
C ALA A 361 -25.21 -3.37 -4.30
N TRP A 362 -25.04 -2.63 -3.20
CA TRP A 362 -24.48 -3.12 -1.95
C TRP A 362 -25.57 -3.53 -0.95
N THR A 363 -25.27 -4.52 -0.12
CA THR A 363 -26.09 -4.94 1.04
C THR A 363 -25.18 -5.13 2.24
N ILE A 364 -25.61 -4.64 3.41
CA ILE A 364 -24.81 -4.69 4.63
C ILE A 364 -24.59 -6.15 5.04
N MET A 365 -23.35 -6.50 5.39
CA MET A 365 -22.96 -7.78 5.95
C MET A 365 -22.67 -7.67 7.44
N GLN A 366 -23.18 -8.61 8.22
CA GLN A 366 -22.80 -8.81 9.62
C GLN A 366 -22.35 -10.25 9.85
N CYS A 367 -21.48 -10.47 10.84
CA CYS A 367 -21.07 -11.80 11.26
C CYS A 367 -22.27 -12.59 11.77
N SER A 368 -22.43 -13.83 11.31
CA SER A 368 -23.53 -14.72 11.74
C SER A 368 -23.45 -15.10 13.21
N HIS A 369 -22.26 -15.06 13.81
CA HIS A 369 -22.02 -15.43 15.20
C HIS A 369 -22.23 -14.27 16.18
N CYS A 370 -21.59 -13.12 15.95
CA CYS A 370 -21.55 -12.01 16.91
C CYS A 370 -22.32 -10.75 16.49
N CYS A 371 -22.95 -10.78 15.31
CA CYS A 371 -23.66 -9.67 14.66
C CYS A 371 -22.82 -8.40 14.45
N GLY A 372 -21.49 -8.50 14.51
CA GLY A 372 -20.60 -7.38 14.20
C GLY A 372 -20.63 -7.06 12.71
N HIS A 373 -20.62 -5.77 12.35
CA HIS A 373 -20.51 -5.32 10.95
C HIS A 373 -19.22 -5.84 10.33
N LEU A 374 -19.31 -6.46 9.15
CA LEU A 374 -18.16 -6.99 8.41
C LEU A 374 -17.81 -6.16 7.17
N GLY A 375 -18.79 -5.49 6.57
CA GLY A 375 -18.66 -4.83 5.27
C GLY A 375 -19.92 -4.97 4.44
N TRP A 376 -19.77 -5.15 3.13
CA TRP A 376 -20.88 -5.18 2.18
C TRP A 376 -20.74 -6.25 1.12
N LYS A 377 -21.87 -6.88 0.77
CA LYS A 377 -22.01 -7.71 -0.42
C LYS A 377 -22.39 -6.82 -1.60
N PHE A 378 -21.64 -6.90 -2.68
CA PHE A 378 -21.93 -6.20 -3.93
C PHE A 378 -22.52 -7.19 -4.94
N SER A 379 -23.58 -6.78 -5.62
CA SER A 379 -24.27 -7.62 -6.61
C SER A 379 -24.66 -6.85 -7.86
N SER A 380 -24.54 -7.49 -9.02
CA SER A 380 -24.95 -6.96 -10.32
C SER A 380 -25.58 -8.04 -11.18
N SER A 381 -26.63 -7.69 -11.92
CA SER A 381 -27.28 -8.57 -12.89
C SER A 381 -26.56 -8.62 -14.24
N HIS A 382 -25.76 -7.60 -14.57
CA HIS A 382 -25.17 -7.44 -15.91
C HIS A 382 -23.64 -7.53 -15.91
N LEU A 383 -22.99 -7.04 -14.85
CA LEU A 383 -21.53 -7.04 -14.76
C LEU A 383 -20.94 -8.38 -14.31
N LYS A 384 -19.63 -8.54 -14.53
CA LYS A 384 -18.77 -9.56 -13.91
C LYS A 384 -17.74 -8.90 -12.98
N PRO A 385 -17.47 -9.50 -11.80
CA PRO A 385 -18.17 -10.66 -11.23
C PRO A 385 -19.64 -10.36 -10.88
N LYS A 386 -20.53 -11.37 -10.87
CA LYS A 386 -21.95 -11.12 -10.52
C LYS A 386 -22.13 -10.71 -9.06
N VAL A 387 -21.28 -11.26 -8.20
CA VAL A 387 -21.26 -11.01 -6.77
C VAL A 387 -19.80 -10.97 -6.31
N PHE A 388 -19.51 -10.08 -5.39
CA PHE A 388 -18.29 -10.07 -4.59
C PHE A 388 -18.55 -9.40 -3.24
N TYR A 389 -17.55 -9.35 -2.38
CA TYR A 389 -17.68 -8.80 -1.03
C TYR A 389 -16.58 -7.77 -0.77
N GLY A 390 -16.94 -6.63 -0.20
CA GLY A 390 -16.02 -5.63 0.31
C GLY A 390 -15.98 -5.69 1.84
N LEU A 391 -14.89 -6.22 2.40
CA LEU A 391 -14.70 -6.32 3.85
C LEU A 391 -14.10 -5.03 4.38
N ALA A 392 -14.76 -4.44 5.39
CA ALA A 392 -14.33 -3.19 6.01
C ALA A 392 -13.27 -3.45 7.08
N ASN A 393 -12.18 -2.67 7.09
CA ASN A 393 -11.06 -2.81 8.05
C ASN A 393 -11.45 -2.76 9.54
N ASN A 394 -12.62 -2.20 9.87
CA ASN A 394 -13.14 -2.20 11.24
C ASN A 394 -13.89 -3.49 11.62
N GLY A 395 -14.30 -4.30 10.64
CA GLY A 395 -15.09 -5.51 10.80
C GLY A 395 -14.27 -6.80 10.77
N TYR A 396 -13.11 -6.80 10.13
CA TYR A 396 -12.20 -7.94 10.06
C TYR A 396 -10.87 -7.70 10.77
N LYS A 397 -10.15 -8.79 11.06
CA LYS A 397 -8.74 -8.82 11.43
C LYS A 397 -8.03 -9.90 10.61
N ILE A 398 -6.74 -9.71 10.41
CA ILE A 398 -5.88 -10.75 9.84
C ILE A 398 -5.31 -11.55 11.01
N GLU A 399 -5.65 -12.84 11.06
CA GLU A 399 -4.99 -13.79 11.95
C GLU A 399 -3.86 -14.47 11.20
N VAL A 400 -2.70 -14.52 11.84
CA VAL A 400 -1.53 -15.24 11.33
C VAL A 400 -1.52 -16.59 12.02
N ALA A 401 -1.55 -17.67 11.23
CA ALA A 401 -1.46 -19.00 11.80
C ALA A 401 -0.10 -19.17 12.48
N GLU A 402 -0.10 -19.69 13.70
CA GLU A 402 1.13 -19.99 14.43
C GLU A 402 1.90 -21.06 13.66
N HIS A 403 3.12 -20.75 13.22
CA HIS A 403 4.02 -21.76 12.70
C HIS A 403 4.62 -22.52 13.89
N PRO A 404 4.76 -23.86 13.86
CA PRO A 404 5.45 -24.60 14.92
C PRO A 404 6.88 -24.09 15.22
N ASP A 405 7.51 -23.44 14.24
CA ASP A 405 8.86 -22.86 14.35
C ASP A 405 8.87 -21.40 14.88
N ASP A 406 7.72 -20.74 15.05
CA ASP A 406 7.67 -19.35 15.55
C ASP A 406 8.12 -19.26 17.03
N PHE A 407 8.15 -20.37 17.77
CA PHE A 407 8.68 -20.46 19.13
C PHE A 407 10.22 -20.62 19.20
N ALA A 408 10.90 -20.91 18.09
CA ALA A 408 12.33 -21.21 18.10
C ALA A 408 13.25 -19.97 17.95
N HIS A 409 12.70 -18.78 17.69
CA HIS A 409 13.50 -17.60 17.32
C HIS A 409 13.10 -16.29 18.03
N PHE A 410 12.40 -16.35 19.16
CA PHE A 410 12.05 -15.16 19.94
C PHE A 410 12.65 -15.09 21.35
N GLU A 411 13.54 -16.02 21.72
CA GLU A 411 14.44 -15.83 22.85
C GLU A 411 15.85 -15.50 22.31
N HIS A 412 16.30 -14.27 22.62
CA HIS A 412 17.64 -13.71 22.38
C HIS A 412 17.99 -13.24 20.94
N GLU A 413 17.39 -12.14 20.51
CA GLU A 413 18.12 -11.10 19.77
C GLU A 413 17.91 -9.76 20.49
N GLU A 414 18.51 -9.66 21.69
CA GLU A 414 18.85 -8.35 22.24
C GLU A 414 20.03 -7.80 21.44
N LEU A 415 19.91 -6.53 21.06
CA LEU A 415 20.95 -5.69 20.46
C LEU A 415 22.22 -5.65 21.31
N HIS A 416 23.11 -6.64 21.17
CA HIS A 416 24.53 -6.48 21.52
C HIS A 416 25.38 -7.33 20.57
N GLY A 417 26.30 -6.66 19.87
CA GLY A 417 27.28 -7.33 19.04
C GLY A 417 28.27 -8.10 19.89
N ASP A 418 28.47 -9.38 19.56
CA ASP A 418 29.79 -9.99 19.63
C ASP A 418 29.90 -11.21 18.72
N LEU A 419 31.12 -11.44 18.25
CA LEU A 419 31.50 -12.49 17.29
C LEU A 419 31.45 -13.88 17.94
N GLY A 420 30.84 -14.86 17.27
CA GLY A 420 30.85 -16.26 17.70
C GLY A 420 30.42 -17.21 16.60
N ASP A 421 31.36 -18.03 16.17
CA ASP A 421 31.26 -19.13 15.21
C ASP A 421 30.25 -20.19 15.67
N ASP A 422 29.37 -20.65 14.76
CA ASP A 422 28.98 -22.06 14.73
C ASP A 422 28.35 -22.44 13.37
N SER A 423 28.94 -23.46 12.78
CA SER A 423 28.58 -24.07 11.51
C SER A 423 27.23 -24.78 11.58
N ILE A 424 26.25 -24.34 10.79
CA ILE A 424 25.07 -25.15 10.45
C ILE A 424 24.97 -25.26 8.93
N THR A 425 25.28 -26.44 8.43
CA THR A 425 25.01 -26.86 7.06
C THR A 425 23.50 -27.04 6.86
N TYR A 426 22.84 -26.12 6.16
CA TYR A 426 21.51 -26.35 5.61
C TYR A 426 21.63 -26.71 4.13
N THR A 427 21.35 -27.97 3.82
CA THR A 427 21.14 -28.47 2.47
C THR A 427 19.87 -27.88 1.88
N ASP A 428 20.01 -27.34 0.66
CA ASP A 428 18.94 -26.87 -0.20
C ASP A 428 17.79 -27.87 -0.34
N GLY A 429 16.56 -27.33 -0.28
CA GLY A 429 15.33 -28.04 -0.53
C GLY A 429 14.21 -27.07 -0.93
N PHE A 430 14.44 -26.25 -1.96
CA PHE A 430 13.37 -25.47 -2.59
C PHE A 430 12.37 -26.40 -3.30
N TYR A 431 11.39 -26.91 -2.57
CA TYR A 431 10.19 -27.50 -3.15
C TYR A 431 9.03 -26.51 -3.01
N TRP A 432 8.77 -25.77 -4.08
CA TRP A 432 7.46 -25.20 -4.34
C TRP A 432 6.48 -26.36 -4.49
N ARG A 433 5.73 -26.70 -3.44
CA ARG A 433 4.55 -27.57 -3.58
C ARG A 433 3.51 -26.82 -4.40
N ARG A 434 3.43 -27.17 -5.69
CA ARG A 434 2.19 -27.02 -6.47
C ARG A 434 1.07 -27.64 -5.64
N HIS A 435 0.17 -26.80 -5.15
CA HIS A 435 -1.06 -27.29 -4.55
C HIS A 435 -1.91 -27.82 -5.71
N ASN A 436 -2.06 -29.13 -5.77
CA ASN A 436 -2.97 -29.78 -6.69
C ASN A 436 -4.39 -29.39 -6.31
N TYR A 437 -5.10 -28.82 -7.28
CA TYR A 437 -6.54 -28.70 -7.30
C TYR A 437 -7.18 -30.08 -7.10
N VAL A 438 -8.14 -30.16 -6.18
CA VAL A 438 -9.27 -31.10 -6.24
C VAL A 438 -10.52 -30.30 -5.94
#